data_AF-A0A971FJR6-F1
#
_entry.id   AF-A0A971FJR6-F1
#
_cell.length_a   1.000
_cell.length_b   1.000
_cell.length_c   1.000
_cell.angle_alpha   90.00
_cell.angle_beta   90.00
_cell.angle_gamma   90.00
#
_symmetry.space_group_name_H-M   'P 1'
#
loop_
_entity.id
_entity.type
_entity.pdbx_description
1 polymer ?
#
loop_
_entity_poly.entity_id
_entity_poly.type
_entity_poly.pdbx_seq_one_letter_code
_entity_poly.pdbx_strand_id
1 'polypeptide(L)'
;MKQPVARVTLFLILFVSGVLATVVAEEAPGMQSTPGFALQSRVITPNDFEGTDSERINQAVRAAAETGRRVVIPRINLAADGPREVWLLDSAILVESGVMLELENCHLKLSDRCRDNFIRSANCGLGITDIMPMTDIHIRGIGNALLEGADHPRATGDSAKTLGERTYGTDAGKAGESQTGDWRNIGILLAFVERFSIENLRMKDSHCWAISLERCGKGRVRDIDFASSGAKRIDGADETILNQDGIDLRQGCHDITIENITGYTGDDLVALTNILGSGKAAGSMESTMVSAAGNRGNGADDIRYITLRNVRGYCAGGHHIVRFLNAGGLQIHDVILDGLMDTSGSAKRCRAALKIGDNNLKWGGVTPLGDTYRILVNNVMSRAEHTILIAGSLSESTLANVIKYDAPGDPITYESGTENVRSVEITGVRAVSVPEE
;
A
#
# COMPACT_ATOMS: atom_id res chain seq x y z
N MET A 1 -9.65 -2.84 61.47
CA MET A 1 -10.33 -3.94 62.18
C MET A 1 -10.48 -5.09 61.19
N LYS A 2 -9.83 -6.23 61.48
CA LYS A 2 -9.89 -7.57 60.84
C LYS A 2 -9.45 -7.75 59.37
N GLN A 3 -8.16 -8.02 59.21
CA GLN A 3 -7.59 -9.11 58.39
C GLN A 3 -7.53 -10.42 59.24
N PRO A 4 -6.99 -11.58 58.80
CA PRO A 4 -6.95 -12.27 57.49
C PRO A 4 -7.23 -13.80 57.64
N VAL A 5 -7.18 -14.61 56.56
CA VAL A 5 -6.56 -15.97 56.61
C VAL A 5 -5.97 -16.35 55.24
N ALA A 6 -4.67 -16.68 55.24
CA ALA A 6 -3.91 -17.29 54.16
C ALA A 6 -3.96 -18.83 54.25
N ARG A 7 -3.86 -19.54 53.11
CA ARG A 7 -3.56 -20.97 53.08
C ARG A 7 -2.21 -21.22 52.39
N VAL A 8 -1.29 -21.71 53.20
CA VAL A 8 0.00 -22.33 52.83
C VAL A 8 -0.27 -23.82 52.59
N THR A 9 0.26 -24.39 51.52
CA THR A 9 0.42 -25.85 51.40
C THR A 9 1.88 -26.18 51.12
N LEU A 10 2.34 -27.15 51.89
CA LEU A 10 3.71 -27.50 52.24
C LEU A 10 4.31 -28.51 51.25
N PHE A 11 5.59 -28.33 50.95
CA PHE A 11 6.48 -29.30 50.29
C PHE A 11 6.66 -30.55 51.15
N LEU A 12 6.63 -31.75 50.55
CA LEU A 12 7.15 -32.97 51.16
C LEU A 12 8.27 -33.54 50.29
N ILE A 13 9.50 -33.47 50.83
CA ILE A 13 10.70 -34.14 50.33
C ILE A 13 10.82 -35.45 51.11
N LEU A 14 11.00 -36.57 50.40
CA LEU A 14 11.41 -37.84 51.00
C LEU A 14 12.58 -38.42 50.20
N PHE A 15 13.76 -38.31 50.80
CA PHE A 15 14.98 -39.03 50.44
C PHE A 15 14.95 -40.39 51.16
N VAL A 16 15.14 -41.50 50.44
CA VAL A 16 15.63 -42.75 51.03
C VAL A 16 16.69 -43.37 50.13
N SER A 17 17.73 -43.82 50.83
CA SER A 17 19.04 -44.35 50.49
C SER A 17 19.12 -45.47 49.46
N GLY A 18 20.26 -45.51 48.76
CA GLY A 18 20.60 -46.49 47.75
C GLY A 18 21.09 -47.85 48.25
N VAL A 19 21.21 -48.76 47.29
CA VAL A 19 22.01 -49.99 47.32
C VAL A 19 22.56 -50.18 45.90
N LEU A 20 23.90 -50.25 45.78
CA LEU A 20 24.59 -50.71 44.57
C LEU A 20 24.45 -52.25 44.48
N ALA A 21 24.00 -52.75 43.33
CA ALA A 21 24.27 -54.12 42.91
C ALA A 21 24.39 -54.18 41.38
N THR A 22 25.36 -54.99 40.95
CA THR A 22 26.02 -55.05 39.65
C THR A 22 25.23 -55.89 38.64
N VAL A 23 25.10 -55.35 37.42
CA VAL A 23 25.09 -55.97 36.08
C VAL A 23 24.51 -57.39 35.91
N VAL A 24 23.40 -57.49 35.18
CA VAL A 24 23.20 -58.48 34.12
C VAL A 24 22.46 -57.79 32.97
N ALA A 25 23.00 -57.88 31.75
CA ALA A 25 22.39 -57.39 30.54
C ALA A 25 21.25 -58.32 30.12
N GLU A 26 20.03 -57.79 30.04
CA GLU A 26 18.89 -58.43 29.40
C GLU A 26 18.37 -57.50 28.29
N GLU A 27 18.26 -58.06 27.09
CA GLU A 27 17.78 -57.39 25.88
C GLU A 27 16.35 -56.89 26.08
N ALA A 28 16.16 -55.58 25.95
CA ALA A 28 14.84 -54.96 25.95
C ALA A 28 14.30 -54.82 24.52
N PRO A 29 13.02 -55.15 24.27
CA PRO A 29 12.41 -55.17 22.96
C PRO A 29 11.95 -53.76 22.52
N GLY A 30 12.08 -53.51 21.22
CA GLY A 30 11.19 -52.63 20.45
C GLY A 30 10.94 -51.23 21.01
N MET A 31 11.94 -50.34 20.89
CA MET A 31 11.70 -48.90 21.01
C MET A 31 10.89 -48.45 19.78
N GLN A 32 9.57 -48.39 19.95
CA GLN A 32 8.69 -47.66 19.04
C GLN A 32 9.19 -46.21 19.01
N SER A 33 9.65 -45.79 17.84
CA SER A 33 9.94 -44.39 17.55
C SER A 33 8.66 -43.59 17.83
N THR A 34 8.66 -42.82 18.91
CA THR A 34 7.76 -41.67 19.05
C THR A 34 7.87 -40.85 17.77
N PRO A 35 6.78 -40.62 17.01
CA PRO A 35 6.84 -39.73 15.88
C PRO A 35 7.17 -38.36 16.43
N GLY A 36 8.37 -37.87 16.14
CA GLY A 36 8.64 -36.45 16.25
C GLY A 36 7.56 -35.73 15.47
N PHE A 37 6.84 -34.83 16.12
CA PHE A 37 5.99 -33.84 15.45
C PHE A 37 6.89 -32.97 14.60
N ALA A 38 7.25 -33.47 13.42
CA ALA A 38 7.67 -32.65 12.31
C ALA A 38 6.41 -31.86 11.91
N LEU A 39 6.26 -30.66 12.45
CA LEU A 39 5.48 -29.59 11.81
C LEU A 39 6.20 -29.25 10.48
N GLN A 40 6.18 -30.17 9.52
CA GLN A 40 6.35 -29.82 8.13
C GLN A 40 5.06 -29.08 7.77
N SER A 41 5.06 -27.75 7.96
CA SER A 41 4.04 -26.89 7.42
C SER A 41 4.10 -27.02 5.91
N ARG A 42 3.34 -27.95 5.35
CA ARG A 42 3.20 -28.10 3.90
C ARG A 42 2.69 -26.74 3.41
N VAL A 43 3.33 -26.11 2.44
CA VAL A 43 2.80 -24.87 1.82
C VAL A 43 1.59 -25.22 0.96
N ILE A 44 0.68 -24.28 0.72
CA ILE A 44 -0.40 -24.44 -0.27
C ILE A 44 0.04 -23.71 -1.53
N THR A 45 -0.04 -24.36 -2.68
CA THR A 45 0.29 -23.73 -3.97
C THR A 45 -0.90 -23.78 -4.92
N PRO A 46 -1.16 -22.72 -5.71
CA PRO A 46 -2.21 -22.75 -6.74
C PRO A 46 -2.02 -23.87 -7.78
N ASN A 47 -0.80 -24.41 -7.92
CA ASN A 47 -0.52 -25.53 -8.79
C ASN A 47 -1.25 -26.82 -8.40
N ASP A 48 -1.71 -26.94 -7.15
CA ASP A 48 -2.46 -28.10 -6.64
C ASP A 48 -3.97 -28.04 -6.99
N PHE A 49 -4.42 -26.98 -7.67
CA PHE A 49 -5.84 -26.71 -7.94
C PHE A 49 -6.13 -26.67 -9.44
N GLU A 50 -7.40 -26.87 -9.79
CA GLU A 50 -7.93 -26.82 -11.16
C GLU A 50 -8.66 -25.50 -11.45
N GLY A 51 -8.71 -25.12 -12.73
CA GLY A 51 -9.39 -23.91 -13.22
C GLY A 51 -8.45 -22.92 -13.90
N THR A 52 -8.94 -21.70 -14.09
CA THR A 52 -8.13 -20.53 -14.49
C THR A 52 -7.15 -20.14 -13.38
N ASP A 53 -6.16 -19.30 -13.69
CA ASP A 53 -5.17 -18.89 -12.68
C ASP A 53 -5.80 -18.17 -11.49
N SER A 54 -6.71 -17.22 -11.75
CA SER A 54 -7.43 -16.52 -10.68
C SER A 54 -8.23 -17.51 -9.82
N GLU A 55 -8.89 -18.50 -10.42
CA GLU A 55 -9.64 -19.52 -9.67
C GLU A 55 -8.72 -20.37 -8.81
N ARG A 56 -7.61 -20.87 -9.37
CA ARG A 56 -6.63 -21.71 -8.68
C ARG A 56 -5.98 -20.98 -7.51
N ILE A 57 -5.60 -19.72 -7.72
CA ILE A 57 -5.03 -18.88 -6.66
C ILE A 57 -6.06 -18.64 -5.55
N ASN A 58 -7.29 -18.28 -5.90
CA ASN A 58 -8.32 -18.04 -4.89
C ASN A 58 -8.73 -19.33 -4.14
N GLN A 59 -8.69 -20.50 -4.78
CA GLN A 59 -8.88 -21.79 -4.09
C GLN A 59 -7.74 -22.05 -3.10
N ALA A 60 -6.48 -21.77 -3.49
CA ALA A 60 -5.34 -21.87 -2.58
C ALA A 60 -5.45 -20.91 -1.38
N VAL A 61 -5.92 -19.68 -1.60
CA VAL A 61 -6.13 -18.69 -0.52
C VAL A 61 -7.21 -19.14 0.46
N ARG A 62 -8.36 -19.63 -0.03
CA ARG A 62 -9.42 -20.17 0.84
C ARG A 62 -8.92 -21.36 1.67
N ALA A 63 -8.22 -22.30 1.03
CA ALA A 63 -7.64 -23.44 1.72
C ALA A 63 -6.61 -23.02 2.79
N ALA A 64 -5.86 -21.95 2.55
CA ALA A 64 -4.94 -21.36 3.52
C ALA A 64 -5.68 -20.72 4.70
N ALA A 65 -6.73 -19.95 4.44
CA ALA A 65 -7.55 -19.32 5.47
C ALA A 65 -8.18 -20.37 6.42
N GLU A 66 -8.62 -21.51 5.89
CA GLU A 66 -9.19 -22.62 6.68
C GLU A 66 -8.14 -23.37 7.53
N THR A 67 -6.88 -23.40 7.09
CA THR A 67 -5.85 -24.27 7.68
C THR A 67 -4.74 -23.51 8.42
N GLY A 68 -4.70 -22.18 8.32
CA GLY A 68 -3.61 -21.35 8.85
C GLY A 68 -2.28 -21.56 8.14
N ARG A 69 -2.26 -22.22 6.98
CA ARG A 69 -1.06 -22.48 6.17
C ARG A 69 -0.81 -21.29 5.24
N ARG A 70 0.46 -21.04 4.90
CA ARG A 70 0.81 -20.01 3.91
C ARG A 70 0.55 -20.46 2.47
N VAL A 71 0.19 -19.52 1.61
CA VAL A 71 0.08 -19.69 0.16
C VAL A 71 1.40 -19.29 -0.49
N VAL A 72 1.91 -20.12 -1.39
CA VAL A 72 3.07 -19.80 -2.24
C VAL A 72 2.63 -19.85 -3.70
N ILE A 73 2.68 -18.70 -4.38
CA ILE A 73 2.56 -18.62 -5.83
C ILE A 73 3.97 -18.69 -6.42
N PRO A 74 4.35 -19.83 -7.06
CA PRO A 74 5.70 -20.02 -7.57
C PRO A 74 5.91 -19.35 -8.93
N ARG A 75 7.16 -19.25 -9.36
CA ARG A 75 7.54 -18.81 -10.71
C ARG A 75 6.83 -19.58 -11.82
N ILE A 76 6.76 -20.90 -11.69
CA ILE A 76 6.22 -21.78 -12.73
C ILE A 76 4.76 -22.09 -12.43
N ASN A 77 3.90 -21.62 -13.34
CA ASN A 77 2.50 -21.98 -13.38
C ASN A 77 2.31 -23.25 -14.21
N LEU A 78 1.80 -24.30 -13.59
CA LEU A 78 1.47 -25.58 -14.24
C LEU A 78 0.04 -25.51 -14.78
N ALA A 79 -0.18 -24.69 -15.81
CA ALA A 79 -1.49 -24.55 -16.43
C ALA A 79 -1.84 -25.79 -17.28
N ALA A 80 -3.13 -25.97 -17.59
CA ALA A 80 -3.62 -27.14 -18.32
C ALA A 80 -3.09 -27.22 -19.76
N ASP A 81 -2.75 -26.07 -20.37
CA ASP A 81 -2.15 -25.94 -21.69
C ASP A 81 -0.61 -26.01 -21.68
N GLY A 82 -0.01 -26.16 -20.50
CA GLY A 82 1.42 -26.38 -20.30
C GLY A 82 2.06 -25.43 -19.30
N PRO A 83 3.33 -25.67 -18.91
CA PRO A 83 4.05 -24.79 -17.99
C PRO A 83 4.29 -23.40 -18.59
N ARG A 84 4.04 -22.35 -17.79
CA ARG A 84 4.31 -20.95 -18.15
C ARG A 84 4.97 -20.20 -17.00
N GLU A 85 5.67 -19.11 -17.31
CA GLU A 85 6.33 -18.24 -16.30
C GLU A 85 5.46 -17.04 -15.88
N VAL A 86 4.20 -17.00 -16.32
CA VAL A 86 3.24 -15.94 -16.02
C VAL A 86 1.97 -16.52 -15.42
N TRP A 87 1.43 -15.84 -14.42
CA TRP A 87 0.09 -16.07 -13.91
C TRP A 87 -0.81 -14.95 -14.42
N LEU A 88 -1.80 -15.31 -15.24
CA LEU A 88 -2.69 -14.37 -15.90
C LEU A 88 -3.98 -14.21 -15.10
N LEU A 89 -4.19 -13.04 -14.51
CA LEU A 89 -5.33 -12.76 -13.64
C LEU A 89 -6.48 -12.15 -14.43
N ASP A 90 -7.63 -12.81 -14.40
CA ASP A 90 -8.91 -12.31 -14.95
C ASP A 90 -9.78 -11.65 -13.85
N SER A 91 -9.43 -11.88 -12.59
CA SER A 91 -10.06 -11.31 -11.39
C SER A 91 -9.08 -11.25 -10.22
N ALA A 92 -9.40 -10.43 -9.21
CA ALA A 92 -8.53 -10.21 -8.08
C ALA A 92 -8.26 -11.48 -7.25
N ILE A 93 -7.06 -11.54 -6.68
CA ILE A 93 -6.74 -12.44 -5.58
C ILE A 93 -7.41 -11.89 -4.31
N LEU A 94 -8.36 -12.62 -3.75
CA LEU A 94 -9.14 -12.21 -2.58
C LEU A 94 -8.46 -12.70 -1.31
N VAL A 95 -7.69 -11.83 -0.66
CA VAL A 95 -6.99 -12.18 0.59
C VAL A 95 -7.91 -12.09 1.80
N GLU A 96 -7.85 -13.11 2.66
CA GLU A 96 -8.68 -13.25 3.86
C GLU A 96 -7.86 -13.02 5.14
N SER A 97 -8.54 -12.88 6.29
CA SER A 97 -7.84 -12.70 7.56
C SER A 97 -6.95 -13.89 7.90
N GLY A 98 -5.77 -13.62 8.46
CA GLY A 98 -4.77 -14.65 8.80
C GLY A 98 -3.99 -15.23 7.62
N VAL A 99 -4.22 -14.75 6.40
CA VAL A 99 -3.52 -15.26 5.20
C VAL A 99 -2.14 -14.64 5.06
N MET A 100 -1.14 -15.52 4.86
CA MET A 100 0.18 -15.17 4.35
C MET A 100 0.31 -15.63 2.90
N LEU A 101 0.40 -14.66 1.98
CA LEU A 101 0.56 -14.84 0.54
C LEU A 101 2.00 -14.52 0.13
N GLU A 102 2.76 -15.55 -0.26
CA GLU A 102 4.12 -15.45 -0.77
C GLU A 102 4.13 -15.53 -2.30
N LEU A 103 4.74 -14.54 -2.94
CA LEU A 103 4.93 -14.43 -4.38
C LEU A 103 6.39 -14.77 -4.71
N GLU A 104 6.68 -16.01 -5.07
CA GLU A 104 8.05 -16.52 -5.20
C GLU A 104 8.55 -16.47 -6.65
N ASN A 105 9.38 -15.47 -6.95
CA ASN A 105 9.94 -15.22 -8.29
C ASN A 105 8.88 -15.23 -9.41
N CYS A 106 7.62 -14.95 -9.07
CA CYS A 106 6.51 -15.07 -9.98
C CYS A 106 6.23 -13.75 -10.70
N HIS A 107 5.66 -13.88 -11.88
CA HIS A 107 5.11 -12.77 -12.65
C HIS A 107 3.59 -12.89 -12.65
N LEU A 108 2.91 -12.03 -11.90
CA LEU A 108 1.47 -11.85 -11.96
C LEU A 108 1.16 -10.76 -12.98
N LYS A 109 0.32 -11.07 -13.97
CA LYS A 109 -0.10 -10.11 -15.00
C LYS A 109 -1.62 -10.03 -15.07
N LEU A 110 -2.18 -8.82 -15.06
CA LEU A 110 -3.61 -8.67 -15.37
C LEU A 110 -3.86 -9.01 -16.83
N SER A 111 -4.92 -9.75 -17.13
CA SER A 111 -5.32 -10.01 -18.51
C SER A 111 -6.00 -8.78 -19.12
N ASP A 112 -6.05 -8.74 -20.46
CA ASP A 112 -6.82 -7.72 -21.20
C ASP A 112 -8.33 -7.83 -20.98
N ARG A 113 -8.79 -8.91 -20.32
CA ARG A 113 -10.19 -9.10 -19.91
C ARG A 113 -10.44 -8.65 -18.47
N CYS A 114 -9.39 -8.49 -17.67
CA CYS A 114 -9.51 -8.13 -16.27
C CYS A 114 -10.10 -6.72 -16.12
N ARG A 115 -11.07 -6.61 -15.22
CA ARG A 115 -11.63 -5.35 -14.72
C ARG A 115 -11.69 -5.45 -13.19
N ASP A 116 -10.55 -5.75 -12.59
CA ASP A 116 -10.39 -5.98 -11.15
C ASP A 116 -8.92 -5.77 -10.75
N ASN A 117 -8.67 -5.81 -9.45
CA ASN A 117 -7.36 -5.60 -8.85
C ASN A 117 -6.38 -6.77 -9.10
N PHE A 118 -5.08 -6.61 -8.83
CA PHE A 118 -4.21 -7.77 -8.63
C PHE A 118 -4.63 -8.53 -7.37
N ILE A 119 -4.75 -7.78 -6.27
CA ILE A 119 -5.04 -8.31 -4.93
C ILE A 119 -6.03 -7.37 -4.24
N ARG A 120 -7.05 -7.93 -3.62
CA ARG A 120 -8.04 -7.17 -2.83
C ARG A 120 -8.39 -7.90 -1.55
N SER A 121 -8.61 -7.17 -0.45
CA SER A 121 -9.15 -7.79 0.77
C SER A 121 -10.57 -8.31 0.51
N ALA A 122 -10.86 -9.54 0.93
CA ALA A 122 -12.11 -10.21 0.57
C ALA A 122 -13.38 -9.59 1.19
N ASN A 123 -13.21 -8.69 2.16
CA ASN A 123 -14.29 -7.97 2.85
C ASN A 123 -14.84 -6.75 2.12
N CYS A 124 -14.28 -6.35 0.97
CA CYS A 124 -14.79 -5.23 0.18
C CYS A 124 -15.03 -5.68 -1.27
N GLY A 125 -15.67 -4.85 -2.10
CA GLY A 125 -15.90 -5.14 -3.52
C GLY A 125 -17.37 -5.00 -3.95
N LEU A 126 -17.67 -5.43 -5.17
CA LEU A 126 -18.99 -5.24 -5.77
C LEU A 126 -20.09 -5.90 -4.91
N GLY A 127 -21.11 -5.11 -4.56
CA GLY A 127 -22.24 -5.58 -3.74
C GLY A 127 -21.96 -5.63 -2.24
N ILE A 128 -20.74 -5.33 -1.78
CA ILE A 128 -20.41 -5.25 -0.36
C ILE A 128 -20.51 -3.81 0.10
N THR A 129 -21.66 -3.47 0.70
CA THR A 129 -21.96 -2.12 1.19
C THR A 129 -21.57 -1.89 2.65
N ASP A 130 -21.41 -2.97 3.43
CA ASP A 130 -20.93 -2.95 4.80
C ASP A 130 -19.61 -3.73 4.88
N ILE A 131 -18.50 -3.01 5.06
CA ILE A 131 -17.15 -3.59 5.02
C ILE A 131 -16.77 -3.99 6.44
N MET A 132 -16.83 -5.29 6.69
CA MET A 132 -16.45 -5.87 7.98
C MET A 132 -14.92 -5.80 8.18
N PRO A 133 -14.41 -5.48 9.38
CA PRO A 133 -12.98 -5.46 9.62
C PRO A 133 -12.29 -6.81 9.33
N MET A 134 -11.06 -6.74 8.80
CA MET A 134 -10.17 -7.89 8.59
C MET A 134 -8.83 -7.66 9.27
N THR A 135 -8.06 -8.73 9.46
CA THR A 135 -6.78 -8.61 10.15
C THR A 135 -5.76 -9.69 9.80
N ASP A 136 -4.48 -9.43 10.08
CA ASP A 136 -3.38 -10.39 9.91
C ASP A 136 -3.22 -10.86 8.45
N ILE A 137 -3.24 -9.89 7.51
CA ILE A 137 -3.05 -10.11 6.07
C ILE A 137 -1.61 -9.75 5.67
N HIS A 138 -0.87 -10.70 5.12
CA HIS A 138 0.52 -10.51 4.73
C HIS A 138 0.76 -10.89 3.28
N ILE A 139 1.20 -9.92 2.47
CA ILE A 139 1.56 -10.08 1.05
C ILE A 139 3.06 -9.84 0.92
N ARG A 140 3.81 -10.83 0.45
CA ARG A 140 5.27 -10.76 0.41
C ARG A 140 5.84 -11.33 -0.88
N GLY A 141 6.68 -10.57 -1.58
CA GLY A 141 7.52 -11.11 -2.64
C GLY A 141 8.75 -11.82 -2.09
N ILE A 142 9.13 -12.92 -2.73
CA ILE A 142 10.38 -13.65 -2.50
C ILE A 142 11.16 -13.65 -3.82
N GLY A 143 12.37 -13.09 -3.80
CA GLY A 143 13.14 -12.88 -5.02
C GLY A 143 12.51 -11.81 -5.91
N ASN A 144 12.33 -12.09 -7.20
CA ASN A 144 11.84 -11.12 -8.18
C ASN A 144 10.32 -11.29 -8.43
N ALA A 145 9.49 -10.81 -7.50
CA ALA A 145 8.04 -10.80 -7.64
C ALA A 145 7.57 -9.57 -8.42
N LEU A 146 6.97 -9.79 -9.59
CA LEU A 146 6.48 -8.73 -10.48
C LEU A 146 4.96 -8.78 -10.60
N LEU A 147 4.31 -7.62 -10.39
CA LEU A 147 2.90 -7.37 -10.68
C LEU A 147 2.84 -6.39 -11.86
N GLU A 148 2.36 -6.87 -13.02
CA GLU A 148 2.32 -6.12 -14.28
C GLU A 148 0.88 -5.89 -14.77
N GLY A 149 0.53 -4.66 -15.13
CA GLY A 149 -0.76 -4.37 -15.72
C GLY A 149 -0.97 -5.04 -17.09
N ALA A 150 -2.23 -5.16 -17.50
CA ALA A 150 -2.65 -5.66 -18.81
C ALA A 150 -2.02 -4.91 -19.99
N ASP A 151 -1.95 -5.58 -21.14
CA ASP A 151 -1.42 -4.99 -22.38
C ASP A 151 -2.44 -4.02 -22.99
N HIS A 152 -3.72 -4.40 -22.97
CA HIS A 152 -4.87 -3.59 -23.40
C HIS A 152 -5.86 -3.46 -22.24
N PRO A 153 -5.58 -2.61 -21.22
CA PRO A 153 -6.45 -2.45 -20.08
C PRO A 153 -7.87 -2.06 -20.49
N ARG A 154 -8.86 -2.69 -19.85
CA ARG A 154 -10.26 -2.37 -20.06
C ARG A 154 -10.61 -0.95 -19.61
N ALA A 155 -10.02 -0.51 -18.52
CA ALA A 155 -10.11 0.86 -18.05
C ALA A 155 -8.86 1.24 -17.28
N THR A 156 -8.61 2.55 -17.21
CA THR A 156 -7.55 3.12 -16.39
C THR A 156 -8.03 4.38 -15.68
N GLY A 157 -7.22 4.90 -14.77
CA GLY A 157 -7.51 6.14 -14.04
C GLY A 157 -8.56 6.01 -12.94
N ASP A 158 -8.81 7.14 -12.28
CA ASP A 158 -9.80 7.32 -11.22
C ASP A 158 -11.22 7.54 -11.77
N SER A 159 -12.21 7.59 -10.87
CA SER A 159 -13.63 7.76 -11.21
C SER A 159 -13.98 9.16 -11.71
N ALA A 160 -13.03 10.09 -11.73
CA ALA A 160 -13.19 11.41 -12.34
C ALA A 160 -12.58 11.49 -13.74
N LYS A 161 -12.00 10.40 -14.28
CA LYS A 161 -11.46 10.35 -15.65
C LYS A 161 -12.41 9.60 -16.56
N THR A 162 -12.84 10.27 -17.64
CA THR A 162 -13.59 9.64 -18.73
C THR A 162 -12.64 8.84 -19.62
N LEU A 163 -12.99 7.58 -19.90
CA LEU A 163 -12.24 6.69 -20.78
C LEU A 163 -12.32 7.19 -22.23
N GLY A 164 -11.20 7.10 -22.97
CA GLY A 164 -11.10 7.57 -24.35
C GLY A 164 -11.01 9.08 -24.54
N GLU A 165 -11.29 9.88 -23.50
CA GLU A 165 -11.13 11.33 -23.52
C GLU A 165 -9.90 11.80 -22.74
N ARG A 166 -9.73 11.28 -21.52
CA ARG A 166 -8.66 11.71 -20.60
C ARG A 166 -7.66 10.60 -20.31
N THR A 167 -8.13 9.35 -20.34
CA THR A 167 -7.33 8.17 -20.01
C THR A 167 -7.77 7.00 -20.87
N TYR A 168 -6.86 6.09 -21.15
CA TYR A 168 -7.13 4.95 -22.02
C TYR A 168 -8.04 3.90 -21.35
N GLY A 169 -8.79 3.16 -22.17
CA GLY A 169 -9.49 1.97 -21.74
C GLY A 169 -10.26 1.35 -22.90
N THR A 170 -10.13 0.05 -23.11
CA THR A 170 -10.87 -0.63 -24.18
C THR A 170 -12.39 -0.65 -23.95
N ASP A 171 -12.87 -0.33 -22.75
CA ASP A 171 -14.31 -0.14 -22.44
C ASP A 171 -14.87 1.20 -22.97
N ALA A 172 -14.02 2.12 -23.43
CA ALA A 172 -14.45 3.43 -23.94
C ALA A 172 -15.49 3.30 -25.07
N GLY A 173 -16.61 4.00 -24.92
CA GLY A 173 -17.71 4.03 -25.89
C GLY A 173 -18.56 2.75 -25.96
N LYS A 174 -18.28 1.71 -25.16
CA LYS A 174 -19.04 0.45 -25.17
C LYS A 174 -20.28 0.55 -24.29
N ALA A 175 -21.45 0.29 -24.89
CA ALA A 175 -22.72 0.26 -24.16
C ALA A 175 -22.70 -0.81 -23.05
N GLY A 176 -23.17 -0.44 -21.85
CA GLY A 176 -23.21 -1.33 -20.69
C GLY A 176 -21.91 -1.37 -19.86
N GLU A 177 -20.82 -0.80 -20.37
CA GLU A 177 -19.55 -0.72 -19.64
C GLU A 177 -19.39 0.60 -18.89
N SER A 178 -18.66 0.59 -17.78
CA SER A 178 -18.29 1.81 -17.04
C SER A 178 -17.41 2.71 -17.91
N GLN A 179 -17.84 3.96 -18.10
CA GLN A 179 -17.15 4.95 -18.94
C GLN A 179 -16.12 5.81 -18.18
N THR A 180 -15.87 5.47 -16.93
CA THR A 180 -14.84 6.06 -16.08
C THR A 180 -14.01 4.97 -15.42
N GLY A 181 -12.88 5.36 -14.83
CA GLY A 181 -12.21 4.50 -13.86
C GLY A 181 -13.02 4.29 -12.58
N ASP A 182 -12.55 3.40 -11.71
CA ASP A 182 -13.13 3.11 -10.39
C ASP A 182 -12.15 2.28 -9.55
N TRP A 183 -12.55 1.84 -8.35
CA TRP A 183 -11.69 1.11 -7.41
C TRP A 183 -11.13 -0.21 -7.98
N ARG A 184 -11.75 -0.79 -9.01
CA ARG A 184 -11.27 -2.03 -9.66
C ARG A 184 -9.97 -1.82 -10.43
N ASN A 185 -9.61 -0.58 -10.77
CA ASN A 185 -8.35 -0.28 -11.47
C ASN A 185 -7.14 -0.21 -10.52
N ILE A 186 -7.36 -0.25 -9.20
CA ILE A 186 -6.29 -0.20 -8.20
C ILE A 186 -5.48 -1.50 -8.26
N GLY A 187 -4.16 -1.44 -8.05
CA GLY A 187 -3.33 -2.65 -8.07
C GLY A 187 -3.60 -3.56 -6.86
N ILE A 188 -3.26 -3.09 -5.66
CA ILE A 188 -3.54 -3.76 -4.39
C ILE A 188 -4.50 -2.89 -3.59
N LEU A 189 -5.65 -3.43 -3.19
CA LEU A 189 -6.69 -2.71 -2.47
C LEU A 189 -7.03 -3.39 -1.14
N LEU A 190 -6.70 -2.75 -0.02
CA LEU A 190 -7.11 -3.21 1.31
C LEU A 190 -8.08 -2.20 1.93
N ALA A 191 -9.20 -2.67 2.46
CA ALA A 191 -10.18 -1.83 3.16
C ALA A 191 -10.48 -2.39 4.55
N PHE A 192 -10.46 -1.54 5.58
CA PHE A 192 -10.70 -1.93 6.98
C PHE A 192 -9.82 -3.10 7.47
N VAL A 193 -8.54 -3.10 7.08
CA VAL A 193 -7.59 -4.14 7.49
C VAL A 193 -6.66 -3.61 8.57
N GLU A 194 -6.56 -4.32 9.69
CA GLU A 194 -5.53 -4.07 10.70
C GLU A 194 -4.44 -5.15 10.73
N ARG A 195 -3.22 -4.80 11.15
CA ARG A 195 -2.09 -5.75 11.27
C ARG A 195 -1.78 -6.41 9.93
N PHE A 196 -1.33 -5.62 8.98
CA PHE A 196 -1.03 -6.10 7.63
C PHE A 196 0.41 -5.78 7.21
N SER A 197 0.90 -6.51 6.21
CA SER A 197 2.14 -6.14 5.51
C SER A 197 2.07 -6.33 4.00
N ILE A 198 2.68 -5.41 3.25
CA ILE A 198 2.90 -5.51 1.81
C ILE A 198 4.39 -5.28 1.56
N GLU A 199 5.11 -6.31 1.11
CA GLU A 199 6.58 -6.30 1.13
C GLU A 199 7.24 -6.86 -0.13
N ASN A 200 8.35 -6.23 -0.54
CA ASN A 200 9.27 -6.74 -1.55
C ASN A 200 8.61 -7.03 -2.91
N LEU A 201 7.92 -6.04 -3.46
CA LEU A 201 7.20 -6.16 -4.73
C LEU A 201 7.72 -5.17 -5.77
N ARG A 202 7.75 -5.61 -7.03
CA ARG A 202 7.86 -4.71 -8.16
C ARG A 202 6.49 -4.54 -8.82
N MET A 203 6.07 -3.31 -9.04
CA MET A 203 4.79 -2.98 -9.67
C MET A 203 5.04 -2.18 -10.94
N LYS A 204 4.49 -2.64 -12.06
CA LYS A 204 4.70 -2.05 -13.39
C LYS A 204 3.38 -1.83 -14.11
N ASP A 205 3.26 -0.69 -14.79
CA ASP A 205 2.12 -0.35 -15.64
C ASP A 205 0.76 -0.48 -14.92
N SER A 206 0.68 0.00 -13.68
CA SER A 206 -0.57 -0.01 -12.90
C SER A 206 -1.72 0.68 -13.66
N HIS A 207 -2.95 0.18 -13.57
CA HIS A 207 -4.07 0.78 -14.31
C HIS A 207 -4.60 2.06 -13.66
N CYS A 208 -4.29 2.27 -12.40
CA CYS A 208 -4.57 3.45 -11.60
C CYS A 208 -3.56 3.42 -10.43
N TRP A 209 -3.99 3.79 -9.21
CA TRP A 209 -3.21 3.70 -7.99
C TRP A 209 -2.67 2.29 -7.81
N ALA A 210 -1.36 2.14 -7.61
CA ALA A 210 -0.76 0.82 -7.50
C ALA A 210 -1.12 0.14 -6.17
N ILE A 211 -1.12 0.87 -5.06
CA ILE A 211 -1.56 0.38 -3.74
C ILE A 211 -2.51 1.41 -3.12
N SER A 212 -3.70 0.99 -2.71
CA SER A 212 -4.62 1.83 -1.95
C SER A 212 -5.05 1.15 -0.65
N LEU A 213 -4.92 1.88 0.44
CA LEU A 213 -5.26 1.45 1.78
C LEU A 213 -6.36 2.35 2.32
N GLU A 214 -7.50 1.77 2.64
CA GLU A 214 -8.69 2.52 3.07
C GLU A 214 -9.08 2.10 4.48
N ARG A 215 -9.03 3.03 5.44
CA ARG A 215 -9.37 2.77 6.85
C ARG A 215 -8.58 1.60 7.44
N CYS A 216 -7.35 1.43 6.98
CA CYS A 216 -6.45 0.36 7.42
C CYS A 216 -5.55 0.87 8.55
N GLY A 217 -5.06 -0.03 9.41
CA GLY A 217 -4.13 0.39 10.44
C GLY A 217 -3.16 -0.66 10.94
N LYS A 218 -2.19 -0.23 11.76
CA LYS A 218 -1.15 -1.10 12.33
C LYS A 218 -0.40 -1.87 11.24
N GLY A 219 -0.02 -1.19 10.18
CA GLY A 219 0.44 -1.79 8.92
C GLY A 219 1.87 -1.46 8.55
N ARG A 220 2.44 -2.27 7.66
CA ARG A 220 3.75 -2.01 7.06
C ARG A 220 3.73 -2.17 5.55
N VAL A 221 4.20 -1.17 4.81
CA VAL A 221 4.44 -1.26 3.36
C VAL A 221 5.91 -1.00 3.12
N ARG A 222 6.65 -1.95 2.52
CA ARG A 222 8.10 -1.76 2.37
C ARG A 222 8.73 -2.46 1.20
N ASP A 223 9.89 -1.93 0.78
CA ASP A 223 10.72 -2.50 -0.28
C ASP A 223 9.90 -2.64 -1.58
N ILE A 224 9.25 -1.55 -2.00
CA ILE A 224 8.39 -1.53 -3.20
C ILE A 224 9.08 -0.71 -4.30
N ASP A 225 9.18 -1.29 -5.49
CA ASP A 225 9.72 -0.63 -6.68
C ASP A 225 8.61 -0.40 -7.72
N PHE A 226 8.47 0.85 -8.16
CA PHE A 226 7.45 1.26 -9.13
C PHE A 226 8.03 1.55 -10.52
N ALA A 227 7.29 1.15 -11.55
CA ALA A 227 7.60 1.47 -12.94
C ALA A 227 6.30 1.76 -13.71
N SER A 228 5.68 2.91 -13.43
CA SER A 228 4.49 3.42 -14.11
C SER A 228 4.76 4.87 -14.55
N SER A 229 4.47 5.24 -15.81
CA SER A 229 4.98 6.51 -16.37
C SER A 229 3.93 7.62 -16.58
N GLY A 230 2.65 7.30 -16.42
CA GLY A 230 1.52 8.11 -16.85
C GLY A 230 1.10 7.85 -18.30
N ALA A 231 1.84 6.99 -18.99
CA ALA A 231 1.60 6.60 -20.38
C ALA A 231 2.06 5.17 -20.65
N LYS A 232 1.51 4.55 -21.70
CA LYS A 232 1.91 3.22 -22.19
C LYS A 232 1.79 3.20 -23.71
N ARG A 233 2.74 2.56 -24.39
CA ARG A 233 2.62 2.32 -25.83
C ARG A 233 1.73 1.11 -26.08
N ILE A 234 0.59 1.31 -26.73
CA ILE A 234 -0.41 0.28 -27.04
C ILE A 234 -0.69 0.34 -28.54
N ASP A 235 -0.60 -0.80 -29.23
CA ASP A 235 -0.81 -0.89 -30.69
C ASP A 235 -0.03 0.14 -31.54
N GLY A 236 1.13 0.57 -31.05
CA GLY A 236 1.99 1.55 -31.71
C GLY A 236 1.64 3.02 -31.46
N ALA A 237 0.62 3.32 -30.65
CA ALA A 237 0.28 4.66 -30.17
C ALA A 237 0.71 4.85 -28.71
N ASP A 238 1.08 6.09 -28.34
CA ASP A 238 1.38 6.43 -26.95
C ASP A 238 0.07 6.84 -26.26
N GLU A 239 -0.43 5.95 -25.40
CA GLU A 239 -1.71 6.11 -24.71
C GLU A 239 -1.50 6.69 -23.32
N THR A 240 -2.38 7.63 -22.93
CA THR A 240 -2.33 8.25 -21.60
C THR A 240 -3.00 7.35 -20.56
N ILE A 241 -2.32 7.13 -19.44
CA ILE A 241 -2.78 6.32 -18.30
C ILE A 241 -2.73 7.21 -17.06
N LEU A 242 -3.84 7.83 -16.70
CA LEU A 242 -3.89 8.79 -15.59
C LEU A 242 -3.96 8.10 -14.22
N ASN A 243 -3.64 8.86 -13.16
CA ASN A 243 -3.70 8.42 -11.76
C ASN A 243 -2.88 7.15 -11.48
N GLN A 244 -1.69 7.04 -12.07
CA GLN A 244 -0.77 5.97 -11.72
C GLN A 244 0.04 6.36 -10.49
N ASP A 245 -0.66 6.64 -9.38
CA ASP A 245 -0.08 6.87 -8.07
C ASP A 245 0.60 5.58 -7.56
N GLY A 246 1.59 5.70 -6.68
CA GLY A 246 2.27 4.56 -6.07
C GLY A 246 1.48 4.00 -4.88
N ILE A 247 1.53 4.70 -3.75
CA ILE A 247 0.86 4.28 -2.51
C ILE A 247 -0.10 5.38 -2.04
N ASP A 248 -1.38 5.05 -1.91
CA ASP A 248 -2.42 5.90 -1.36
C ASP A 248 -2.87 5.41 0.02
N LEU A 249 -2.63 6.22 1.06
CA LEU A 249 -3.38 6.11 2.31
C LEU A 249 -4.62 6.98 2.20
N ARG A 250 -5.78 6.35 2.34
CA ARG A 250 -7.09 6.99 2.32
C ARG A 250 -7.61 7.17 3.74
N GLN A 251 -8.82 7.71 3.84
CA GLN A 251 -9.47 8.08 5.11
C GLN A 251 -9.32 6.99 6.19
N GLY A 252 -9.08 7.42 7.43
CA GLY A 252 -9.00 6.55 8.60
C GLY A 252 -7.77 5.68 8.69
N CYS A 253 -6.76 5.90 7.84
CA CYS A 253 -5.51 5.15 7.94
C CYS A 253 -4.69 5.57 9.17
N HIS A 254 -4.24 4.62 10.00
CA HIS A 254 -3.45 4.96 11.18
C HIS A 254 -2.42 3.91 11.61
N ASP A 255 -1.34 4.34 12.27
CA ASP A 255 -0.27 3.46 12.76
C ASP A 255 0.39 2.66 11.61
N ILE A 256 0.76 3.34 10.52
CA ILE A 256 1.34 2.71 9.33
C ILE A 256 2.75 3.20 9.09
N THR A 257 3.67 2.27 8.83
CA THR A 257 5.01 2.56 8.33
C THR A 257 5.11 2.24 6.85
N ILE A 258 5.56 3.21 6.06
CA ILE A 258 5.93 3.06 4.64
C ILE A 258 7.43 3.31 4.54
N GLU A 259 8.21 2.32 4.09
CA GLU A 259 9.67 2.44 4.05
C GLU A 259 10.34 1.80 2.82
N ASN A 260 11.45 2.38 2.36
CA ASN A 260 12.23 1.85 1.22
C ASN A 260 11.42 1.77 -0.07
N ILE A 261 10.91 2.93 -0.52
CA ILE A 261 10.12 3.03 -1.74
C ILE A 261 11.00 3.56 -2.87
N THR A 262 11.02 2.88 -4.01
CA THR A 262 11.85 3.25 -5.17
C THR A 262 11.09 3.31 -6.49
N GLY A 263 11.74 3.85 -7.51
CA GLY A 263 11.25 3.83 -8.89
C GLY A 263 10.50 5.10 -9.28
N TYR A 264 9.51 4.96 -10.15
CA TYR A 264 8.74 6.08 -10.69
C TYR A 264 7.27 5.75 -10.95
N THR A 265 6.44 6.78 -10.82
CA THR A 265 4.98 6.74 -10.95
C THR A 265 4.46 7.77 -11.95
N GLY A 266 3.28 7.53 -12.51
CA GLY A 266 2.64 8.46 -13.45
C GLY A 266 1.89 9.59 -12.76
N ASP A 267 1.67 9.48 -11.45
CA ASP A 267 1.13 10.51 -10.57
C ASP A 267 1.89 10.46 -9.24
N ASP A 268 1.29 10.86 -8.12
CA ASP A 268 1.95 10.94 -6.82
C ASP A 268 2.60 9.59 -6.38
N LEU A 269 3.89 9.58 -5.97
CA LEU A 269 4.55 8.32 -5.58
C LEU A 269 4.04 7.78 -4.23
N VAL A 270 3.84 8.67 -3.25
CA VAL A 270 3.16 8.37 -1.98
C VAL A 270 2.20 9.50 -1.65
N ALA A 271 0.92 9.19 -1.47
CA ALA A 271 -0.13 10.14 -1.16
C ALA A 271 -0.86 9.77 0.15
N LEU A 272 -0.99 10.75 1.04
CA LEU A 272 -1.95 10.73 2.14
C LEU A 272 -3.14 11.55 1.70
N THR A 273 -4.22 10.90 1.28
CA THR A 273 -5.37 11.57 0.67
C THR A 273 -6.64 11.38 1.50
N ASN A 274 -6.95 12.39 2.31
CA ASN A 274 -8.10 12.45 3.20
C ASN A 274 -9.17 13.45 2.72
N ILE A 275 -9.81 13.14 1.58
CA ILE A 275 -10.82 14.00 0.95
C ILE A 275 -12.21 13.35 0.94
N LEU A 276 -13.23 14.21 0.91
CA LEU A 276 -14.62 13.79 0.73
C LEU A 276 -14.90 13.45 -0.74
N GLY A 277 -15.82 12.50 -0.97
CA GLY A 277 -16.34 12.18 -2.28
C GLY A 277 -17.85 12.41 -2.41
N SER A 278 -18.41 12.02 -3.55
CA SER A 278 -19.78 12.34 -3.99
C SER A 278 -20.88 11.51 -3.31
N GLY A 279 -20.66 11.02 -2.08
CA GLY A 279 -21.67 10.26 -1.31
C GLY A 279 -22.03 8.90 -1.91
N LYS A 280 -21.12 8.29 -2.68
CA LYS A 280 -21.31 6.96 -3.27
C LYS A 280 -21.22 5.88 -2.21
N ALA A 281 -22.06 4.86 -2.32
CA ALA A 281 -22.05 3.69 -1.44
C ALA A 281 -20.77 2.88 -1.60
N ALA A 282 -20.36 2.19 -0.54
CA ALA A 282 -19.25 1.24 -0.60
C ALA A 282 -19.51 0.14 -1.65
N GLY A 283 -18.46 -0.34 -2.30
CA GLY A 283 -18.53 -1.34 -3.37
C GLY A 283 -19.08 -0.82 -4.71
N SER A 284 -19.54 0.44 -4.79
CA SER A 284 -20.05 1.04 -6.04
C SER A 284 -18.96 1.22 -7.08
N MET A 285 -19.29 1.01 -8.36
CA MET A 285 -18.40 1.27 -9.50
C MET A 285 -18.32 2.76 -9.90
N GLU A 286 -18.98 3.65 -9.15
CA GLU A 286 -18.97 5.10 -9.40
C GLU A 286 -17.92 5.85 -8.56
N SER A 287 -17.03 5.13 -7.88
CA SER A 287 -16.00 5.70 -7.01
C SER A 287 -14.69 4.94 -7.11
N THR A 288 -13.59 5.66 -6.97
CA THR A 288 -12.26 5.07 -6.76
C THR A 288 -12.05 4.56 -5.34
N MET A 289 -12.80 5.07 -4.36
CA MET A 289 -12.67 4.63 -2.96
C MET A 289 -13.74 3.56 -2.66
N VAL A 290 -13.33 2.30 -2.51
CA VAL A 290 -14.26 1.17 -2.37
C VAL A 290 -15.06 1.23 -1.08
N SER A 291 -14.52 1.85 -0.03
CA SER A 291 -15.13 1.95 1.30
C SER A 291 -16.00 3.18 1.50
N ALA A 292 -16.32 3.89 0.42
CA ALA A 292 -17.02 5.18 0.41
C ALA A 292 -16.20 6.33 1.03
N ALA A 293 -16.20 7.47 0.34
CA ALA A 293 -15.46 8.66 0.72
C ALA A 293 -16.28 9.62 1.62
N GLY A 294 -16.80 9.10 2.73
CA GLY A 294 -17.56 9.85 3.74
C GLY A 294 -16.73 10.20 4.98
N ASN A 295 -17.25 11.07 5.86
CA ASN A 295 -16.65 11.38 7.15
C ASN A 295 -17.50 10.78 8.28
N ARG A 296 -16.95 9.79 9.00
CA ARG A 296 -17.59 9.12 10.14
C ARG A 296 -17.58 9.96 11.42
N GLY A 297 -16.93 11.12 11.40
CA GLY A 297 -16.86 12.05 12.52
C GLY A 297 -15.90 11.59 13.62
N ASN A 298 -15.72 12.46 14.63
CA ASN A 298 -14.91 12.20 15.83
C ASN A 298 -13.47 11.71 15.53
N GLY A 299 -12.87 12.16 14.42
CA GLY A 299 -11.53 11.76 13.98
C GLY A 299 -11.39 10.30 13.54
N ALA A 300 -12.50 9.56 13.38
CA ALA A 300 -12.48 8.16 12.95
C ALA A 300 -11.88 8.00 11.54
N ASP A 301 -11.95 9.04 10.73
CA ASP A 301 -11.44 9.08 9.36
C ASP A 301 -10.16 9.94 9.20
N ASP A 302 -9.54 10.38 10.30
CA ASP A 302 -8.25 11.06 10.24
C ASP A 302 -7.14 10.12 9.80
N ILE A 303 -6.16 10.64 9.06
CA ILE A 303 -4.91 9.93 8.75
C ILE A 303 -3.88 10.33 9.80
N ARG A 304 -3.40 9.37 10.60
CA ARG A 304 -2.53 9.69 11.74
C ARG A 304 -1.52 8.62 12.12
N TYR A 305 -0.47 9.00 12.85
CA TYR A 305 0.60 8.08 13.28
C TYR A 305 1.24 7.37 12.08
N ILE A 306 1.60 8.16 11.07
CA ILE A 306 2.20 7.65 9.83
C ILE A 306 3.69 7.91 9.85
N THR A 307 4.48 6.91 9.48
CA THR A 307 5.93 7.05 9.29
C THR A 307 6.27 6.74 7.84
N LEU A 308 6.85 7.70 7.14
CA LEU A 308 7.40 7.56 5.80
C LEU A 308 8.93 7.64 5.89
N ARG A 309 9.64 6.63 5.40
CA ARG A 309 11.10 6.58 5.45
C ARG A 309 11.75 6.12 4.17
N ASN A 310 12.87 6.73 3.81
CA ASN A 310 13.69 6.29 2.66
C ASN A 310 12.86 6.15 1.37
N VAL A 311 12.18 7.24 0.99
CA VAL A 311 11.48 7.35 -0.28
C VAL A 311 12.45 7.93 -1.31
N ARG A 312 12.78 7.15 -2.34
CA ARG A 312 13.75 7.51 -3.37
C ARG A 312 13.18 7.24 -4.77
N GLY A 313 12.61 8.26 -5.39
CA GLY A 313 11.97 8.10 -6.69
C GLY A 313 11.60 9.44 -7.31
N TYR A 314 10.74 9.38 -8.33
CA TYR A 314 10.18 10.58 -8.95
C TYR A 314 8.82 10.31 -9.59
N CYS A 315 8.04 11.37 -9.81
CA CYS A 315 6.83 11.32 -10.61
C CYS A 315 7.16 11.58 -12.08
N ALA A 316 7.11 10.54 -12.90
CA ALA A 316 7.26 10.63 -14.36
C ALA A 316 6.13 11.42 -15.01
N GLY A 317 4.94 11.47 -14.39
CA GLY A 317 3.82 12.31 -14.85
C GLY A 317 4.05 13.81 -14.69
N GLY A 318 4.94 14.23 -13.78
CA GLY A 318 5.17 15.64 -13.44
C GLY A 318 4.32 16.15 -12.25
N HIS A 319 3.75 15.25 -11.46
CA HIS A 319 3.01 15.54 -10.24
C HIS A 319 3.96 15.62 -9.03
N HIS A 320 3.61 15.03 -7.89
CA HIS A 320 4.40 15.13 -6.67
C HIS A 320 5.09 13.80 -6.34
N ILE A 321 6.16 13.84 -5.56
CA ILE A 321 6.74 12.59 -5.04
C ILE A 321 5.94 12.17 -3.82
N VAL A 322 5.81 13.06 -2.83
CA VAL A 322 4.98 12.86 -1.65
C VAL A 322 3.91 13.95 -1.60
N ARG A 323 2.67 13.57 -1.29
CA ARG A 323 1.57 14.52 -1.11
C ARG A 323 0.75 14.23 0.14
N PHE A 324 0.49 15.28 0.92
CA PHE A 324 -0.50 15.27 1.99
C PHE A 324 -1.67 16.16 1.54
N LEU A 325 -2.83 15.56 1.35
CA LEU A 325 -4.01 16.20 0.81
C LEU A 325 -5.22 15.88 1.70
N ASN A 326 -5.84 16.89 2.27
CA ASN A 326 -7.07 16.74 3.03
C ASN A 326 -8.09 17.82 2.73
N ALA A 327 -9.36 17.50 2.99
CA ALA A 327 -10.47 18.44 2.98
C ALA A 327 -10.84 18.85 4.42
N GLY A 328 -11.51 19.98 4.58
CA GLY A 328 -11.88 20.50 5.91
C GLY A 328 -12.66 19.48 6.76
N GLY A 329 -12.29 19.33 8.02
CA GLY A 329 -12.88 18.38 8.96
C GLY A 329 -12.43 16.93 8.80
N LEU A 330 -11.46 16.67 7.92
CA LEU A 330 -10.71 15.42 7.80
C LEU A 330 -9.24 15.73 8.04
N GLN A 331 -8.67 15.24 9.13
CA GLN A 331 -7.34 15.68 9.55
C GLN A 331 -6.21 14.78 9.02
N ILE A 332 -5.03 15.37 8.88
CA ILE A 332 -3.77 14.66 8.70
C ILE A 332 -2.82 15.14 9.80
N HIS A 333 -2.40 14.23 10.69
CA HIS A 333 -1.55 14.63 11.82
C HIS A 333 -0.67 13.52 12.37
N ASP A 334 0.34 13.88 13.16
CA ASP A 334 1.32 12.93 13.72
C ASP A 334 1.99 12.11 12.61
N VAL A 335 2.54 12.81 11.61
CA VAL A 335 3.22 12.21 10.46
C VAL A 335 4.71 12.51 10.53
N ILE A 336 5.53 11.49 10.35
CA ILE A 336 6.97 11.61 10.16
C ILE A 336 7.30 11.30 8.71
N LEU A 337 8.00 12.20 8.03
CA LEU A 337 8.65 11.97 6.75
C LEU A 337 10.15 12.17 6.92
N ASP A 338 10.92 11.09 6.85
CA ASP A 338 12.38 11.12 7.05
C ASP A 338 13.12 10.41 5.91
N GLY A 339 13.84 11.19 5.12
CA GLY A 339 14.57 10.70 3.95
C GLY A 339 13.68 10.65 2.71
N LEU A 340 13.62 11.79 2.00
CA LEU A 340 12.99 11.92 0.68
C LEU A 340 14.03 12.38 -0.33
N MET A 341 14.33 11.53 -1.31
CA MET A 341 15.28 11.81 -2.37
C MET A 341 14.60 11.76 -3.74
N ASP A 342 14.58 12.91 -4.39
CA ASP A 342 14.15 13.03 -5.78
C ASP A 342 15.23 12.50 -6.71
N THR A 343 14.87 11.49 -7.50
CA THR A 343 15.76 10.89 -8.50
C THR A 343 15.39 11.26 -9.94
N SER A 344 14.56 12.29 -10.16
CA SER A 344 14.26 12.75 -11.52
C SER A 344 15.52 13.23 -12.25
N GLY A 345 15.53 13.03 -13.56
CA GLY A 345 16.51 13.66 -14.45
C GLY A 345 16.18 15.12 -14.74
N SER A 346 17.10 15.85 -15.37
CA SER A 346 16.91 17.26 -15.71
C SER A 346 15.84 17.51 -16.79
N ALA A 347 15.50 16.47 -17.59
CA ALA A 347 14.57 16.59 -18.73
C ALA A 347 13.10 16.80 -18.33
N LYS A 348 12.65 16.21 -17.21
CA LYS A 348 11.30 16.38 -16.69
C LYS A 348 11.31 16.32 -15.16
N ARG A 349 11.01 17.45 -14.54
CA ARG A 349 10.98 17.62 -13.08
C ARG A 349 9.62 17.24 -12.52
N CYS A 350 9.60 16.80 -11.27
CA CYS A 350 8.37 16.78 -10.49
C CYS A 350 7.92 18.21 -10.19
N ARG A 351 6.61 18.44 -10.05
CA ARG A 351 6.10 19.71 -9.54
C ARG A 351 6.53 19.94 -8.08
N ALA A 352 6.39 18.93 -7.23
CA ALA A 352 6.93 19.03 -5.86
C ALA A 352 7.56 17.72 -5.38
N ALA A 353 8.63 17.80 -4.58
CA ALA A 353 9.05 16.63 -3.82
C ALA A 353 8.06 16.34 -2.70
N LEU A 354 7.70 17.34 -1.89
CA LEU A 354 6.62 17.25 -0.93
C LEU A 354 5.59 18.35 -1.20
N LYS A 355 4.32 17.98 -1.34
CA LYS A 355 3.19 18.92 -1.31
C LYS A 355 2.35 18.71 -0.04
N ILE A 356 2.05 19.79 0.68
CA ILE A 356 1.22 19.79 1.88
C ILE A 356 -0.01 20.67 1.64
N GLY A 357 -1.19 20.07 1.72
CA GLY A 357 -2.47 20.69 1.45
C GLY A 357 -2.69 21.02 -0.03
N ASP A 358 -3.82 21.67 -0.30
CA ASP A 358 -4.22 22.12 -1.64
C ASP A 358 -5.16 23.32 -1.55
N ASN A 359 -5.19 24.17 -2.57
CA ASN A 359 -6.10 25.33 -2.65
C ASN A 359 -7.24 25.10 -3.65
N ASN A 360 -7.23 23.99 -4.37
CA ASN A 360 -8.24 23.66 -5.35
C ASN A 360 -9.54 23.25 -4.66
N LEU A 361 -10.61 24.00 -4.93
CA LEU A 361 -11.94 23.76 -4.38
C LEU A 361 -12.49 22.37 -4.73
N LYS A 362 -12.05 21.73 -5.83
CA LYS A 362 -12.44 20.36 -6.18
C LYS A 362 -11.97 19.33 -5.14
N TRP A 363 -10.91 19.65 -4.41
CA TRP A 363 -10.28 18.77 -3.41
C TRP A 363 -10.53 19.24 -1.97
N GLY A 364 -11.42 20.21 -1.76
CA GLY A 364 -11.73 20.80 -0.46
C GLY A 364 -11.16 22.20 -0.24
N GLY A 365 -10.25 22.67 -1.10
CA GLY A 365 -9.60 23.97 -0.96
C GLY A 365 -8.69 24.06 0.26
N VAL A 366 -8.29 25.29 0.61
CA VAL A 366 -7.43 25.54 1.77
C VAL A 366 -8.17 25.16 3.05
N THR A 367 -7.67 24.14 3.75
CA THR A 367 -8.23 23.67 5.01
C THR A 367 -7.98 24.64 6.16
N PRO A 368 -8.85 24.70 7.18
CA PRO A 368 -8.60 25.46 8.41
C PRO A 368 -7.27 25.10 9.08
N LEU A 369 -6.61 26.09 9.68
CA LEU A 369 -5.47 25.85 10.56
C LEU A 369 -5.85 24.86 11.68
N GLY A 370 -5.03 23.83 11.85
CA GLY A 370 -5.28 22.73 12.78
C GLY A 370 -5.82 21.45 12.13
N ASP A 371 -6.18 21.46 10.84
CA ASP A 371 -6.56 20.23 10.13
C ASP A 371 -5.32 19.46 9.60
N THR A 372 -4.20 20.14 9.41
CA THR A 372 -2.92 19.54 8.99
C THR A 372 -1.80 20.00 9.92
N TYR A 373 -1.34 19.11 10.80
CA TYR A 373 -0.52 19.52 11.95
C TYR A 373 0.33 18.39 12.55
N ARG A 374 1.33 18.73 13.38
CA ARG A 374 2.28 17.75 13.94
C ARG A 374 2.93 16.89 12.86
N ILE A 375 3.41 17.55 11.82
CA ILE A 375 4.13 16.95 10.71
C ILE A 375 5.63 17.21 10.92
N LEU A 376 6.41 16.14 11.01
CA LEU A 376 7.87 16.22 11.11
C LEU A 376 8.47 15.80 9.78
N VAL A 377 9.06 16.75 9.06
CA VAL A 377 9.75 16.51 7.79
C VAL A 377 11.24 16.70 8.01
N ASN A 378 12.03 15.68 7.66
CA ASN A 378 13.47 15.69 7.80
C ASN A 378 14.17 15.05 6.60
N ASN A 379 15.37 15.54 6.27
CA ASN A 379 16.24 14.98 5.24
C ASN A 379 15.56 14.90 3.85
N VAL A 380 15.19 16.06 3.30
CA VAL A 380 14.60 16.17 1.95
C VAL A 380 15.64 16.72 0.99
N MET A 381 15.90 16.02 -0.12
CA MET A 381 16.79 16.48 -1.18
C MET A 381 16.08 16.39 -2.53
N SER A 382 15.90 17.52 -3.21
CA SER A 382 15.15 17.53 -4.47
C SER A 382 15.53 18.61 -5.47
N ARG A 383 15.29 18.29 -6.75
CA ARG A 383 15.37 19.18 -7.91
C ARG A 383 14.01 19.52 -8.52
N ALA A 384 12.91 19.14 -7.86
CA ALA A 384 11.56 19.51 -8.23
C ALA A 384 11.41 21.04 -8.28
N GLU A 385 10.38 21.49 -8.99
CA GLU A 385 10.03 22.93 -9.05
C GLU A 385 9.88 23.49 -7.63
N HIS A 386 9.21 22.74 -6.75
CA HIS A 386 9.11 23.01 -5.33
C HIS A 386 9.72 21.86 -4.52
N THR A 387 10.75 22.11 -3.71
CA THR A 387 11.25 21.04 -2.83
C THR A 387 10.20 20.71 -1.76
N ILE A 388 9.68 21.73 -1.08
CA ILE A 388 8.46 21.64 -0.27
C ILE A 388 7.47 22.72 -0.71
N LEU A 389 6.28 22.30 -1.10
CA LEU A 389 5.16 23.16 -1.48
C LEU A 389 4.08 23.11 -0.38
N ILE A 390 3.85 24.23 0.29
CA ILE A 390 2.71 24.39 1.20
C ILE A 390 1.60 25.07 0.41
N ALA A 391 0.62 24.26 0.00
CA ALA A 391 -0.53 24.69 -0.80
C ALA A 391 -1.87 24.60 -0.04
N GLY A 392 -1.85 24.28 1.25
CA GLY A 392 -3.00 24.43 2.14
C GLY A 392 -2.57 25.09 3.45
N SER A 393 -3.16 24.67 4.56
CA SER A 393 -2.71 25.07 5.89
C SER A 393 -1.71 24.08 6.49
N LEU A 394 -0.87 24.57 7.39
CA LEU A 394 0.06 23.75 8.17
C LEU A 394 0.30 24.39 9.55
N SER A 395 0.20 23.60 10.62
CA SER A 395 0.53 24.08 11.97
C SER A 395 1.33 23.12 12.83
N GLU A 396 1.99 23.63 13.87
CA GLU A 396 2.65 22.83 14.91
C GLU A 396 3.59 21.75 14.33
N SER A 397 4.43 22.14 13.38
CA SER A 397 5.19 21.21 12.53
C SER A 397 6.65 21.62 12.43
N THR A 398 7.50 20.71 11.97
CA THR A 398 8.94 20.96 11.80
C THR A 398 9.36 20.56 10.40
N LEU A 399 10.06 21.47 9.71
CA LEU A 399 10.70 21.22 8.42
C LEU A 399 12.21 21.40 8.59
N ALA A 400 12.95 20.29 8.57
CA ALA A 400 14.38 20.29 8.86
C ALA A 400 15.20 19.65 7.72
N ASN A 401 16.44 20.14 7.53
CA ASN A 401 17.42 19.55 6.62
C ASN A 401 16.90 19.38 5.18
N VAL A 402 16.49 20.50 4.58
CA VAL A 402 15.90 20.57 3.25
C VAL A 402 16.93 21.13 2.27
N ILE A 403 17.26 20.36 1.23
CA ILE A 403 18.23 20.73 0.20
C ILE A 403 17.52 20.77 -1.15
N LYS A 404 17.42 21.98 -1.71
CA LYS A 404 17.10 22.16 -3.13
C LYS A 404 18.38 22.18 -3.93
N TYR A 405 18.42 21.48 -5.04
CA TYR A 405 19.57 21.44 -5.93
C TYR A 405 19.13 21.38 -7.38
N ASP A 406 19.99 21.80 -8.31
CA ASP A 406 19.71 21.74 -9.75
C ASP A 406 18.37 22.38 -10.13
N ALA A 407 17.87 23.39 -9.41
CA ALA A 407 16.55 24.00 -9.62
C ALA A 407 16.52 25.44 -9.10
N PRO A 408 15.91 26.39 -9.81
CA PRO A 408 15.76 27.77 -9.33
C PRO A 408 14.66 27.87 -8.25
N GLY A 409 14.71 28.95 -7.46
CA GLY A 409 13.71 29.30 -6.47
C GLY A 409 14.01 28.78 -5.06
N ASP A 410 13.14 29.15 -4.12
CA ASP A 410 13.30 28.79 -2.71
C ASP A 410 13.01 27.30 -2.48
N PRO A 411 13.70 26.64 -1.52
CA PRO A 411 13.40 25.26 -1.16
C PRO A 411 11.99 25.06 -0.58
N ILE A 412 11.41 26.09 0.05
CA ILE A 412 10.08 26.03 0.65
C ILE A 412 9.25 27.19 0.10
N THR A 413 8.08 26.89 -0.45
CA THR A 413 7.19 27.88 -1.06
C THR A 413 5.76 27.76 -0.53
N TYR A 414 5.04 28.89 -0.48
CA TYR A 414 3.71 29.01 0.11
C TYR A 414 2.69 29.43 -0.95
N GLU A 415 2.03 28.48 -1.60
CA GLU A 415 1.05 28.78 -2.66
C GLU A 415 -0.25 29.35 -2.08
N SER A 416 -0.56 29.00 -0.82
CA SER A 416 -1.75 29.48 -0.11
C SER A 416 -1.47 30.63 0.85
N GLY A 417 -0.31 31.26 0.76
CA GLY A 417 0.06 32.38 1.64
C GLY A 417 0.57 31.93 3.01
N THR A 418 1.39 32.78 3.63
CA THR A 418 2.04 32.49 4.92
C THR A 418 1.08 32.61 6.10
N GLU A 419 -0.05 33.29 5.94
CA GLU A 419 -1.13 33.39 6.92
C GLU A 419 -1.77 32.04 7.25
N ASN A 420 -1.65 31.06 6.34
CA ASN A 420 -2.13 29.69 6.51
C ASN A 420 -1.08 28.78 7.17
N VAL A 421 0.02 29.34 7.68
CA VAL A 421 1.09 28.61 8.36
C VAL A 421 1.30 29.15 9.77
N ARG A 422 1.31 28.28 10.79
CA ARG A 422 1.40 28.70 12.20
C ARG A 422 2.26 27.76 13.04
N SER A 423 3.19 28.30 13.82
CA SER A 423 4.04 27.49 14.71
C SER A 423 4.79 26.38 13.95
N VAL A 424 5.35 26.72 12.79
CA VAL A 424 6.18 25.82 12.00
C VAL A 424 7.65 26.20 12.17
N GLU A 425 8.44 25.28 12.71
CA GLU A 425 9.88 25.45 12.84
C GLU A 425 10.58 25.03 11.55
N ILE A 426 11.48 25.88 11.05
CA ILE A 426 12.22 25.64 9.80
C ILE A 426 13.72 25.76 10.10
N THR A 427 14.49 24.69 9.90
CA THR A 427 15.93 24.66 10.19
C THR A 427 16.71 23.88 9.13
N GLY A 428 17.99 24.24 8.93
CA GLY A 428 18.87 23.49 8.02
C GLY A 428 18.47 23.51 6.53
N VAL A 429 17.80 24.58 6.07
CA VAL A 429 17.35 24.73 4.69
C VAL A 429 18.43 25.35 3.81
N ARG A 430 18.70 24.76 2.64
CA ARG A 430 19.71 25.23 1.68
C ARG A 430 19.23 25.09 0.24
N ALA A 431 19.53 26.10 -0.57
CA ALA A 431 19.51 26.00 -2.03
C ALA A 431 20.96 25.91 -2.53
N VAL A 432 21.25 24.87 -3.32
CA VAL A 432 22.56 24.68 -3.95
C VAL A 432 22.45 25.20 -5.38
N SER A 433 23.20 26.27 -5.68
CA SER A 433 23.28 26.83 -7.01
C SER A 433 23.89 25.82 -7.98
N VAL A 434 23.36 25.80 -9.21
CA VAL A 434 24.01 25.12 -10.33
C VAL A 434 25.29 25.90 -10.64
N PRO A 435 26.47 25.27 -10.71
CA PRO A 435 27.65 25.94 -11.23
C PRO A 435 27.32 26.52 -12.61
N GLU A 436 27.59 27.81 -12.83
CA GLU A 436 27.54 28.37 -14.18
C GLU A 436 28.61 27.65 -15.02
N GLU A 437 28.21 27.05 -16.15
CA GLU A 437 29.12 26.41 -17.11
C GLU A 437 29.95 27.43 -17.89
#